data_AF-A0A6L3VUX8-F1
#
_entry.id   AF-A0A6L3VUX8-F1
#
_cell.length_a   1.000
_cell.length_b   1.000
_cell.length_c   1.000
_cell.angle_alpha   90.00
_cell.angle_beta   90.00
_cell.angle_gamma   90.00
#
_symmetry.space_group_name_H-M   'P 1'
#
loop_
_entity.id
_entity.type
_entity.pdbx_description
1 polymer ?
#
loop_
_entity_poly.entity_id
_entity_poly.type
_entity_poly.pdbx_seq_one_letter_code
_entity_poly.pdbx_strand_id
1 'polypeptide(L)'
;MSDGRPSCTCVICRDYGDRDRLDNFQLRTIVHITQYGWSVVLVHPDADGPGWAYTIGLWHSHRAPELAMFGGDVYETEEVLNALGREAAEGRPPADGERREGAVRGQTAAFRAVDPRWYEGLFRGAVAFYRRPPLPFLQVVWPNGDGLFPWQPGTDLPFRHSQPWLWLAPTQHPAGAWTRRHTAGHG
;
A
#
# COMPACT_ATOMS: atom_id res chain seq x y z
N MET A 1 5.42 -2.61 32.24
CA MET A 1 5.44 -1.33 31.50
C MET A 1 5.03 -1.64 30.07
N SER A 2 3.85 -1.21 29.63
CA SER A 2 3.41 -1.40 28.24
C SER A 2 4.25 -0.47 27.36
N ASP A 3 4.92 -1.00 26.33
CA ASP A 3 5.99 -0.36 25.55
C ASP A 3 5.55 0.87 24.71
N GLY A 4 4.41 1.51 25.04
CA GLY A 4 3.88 2.69 24.34
C GLY A 4 3.51 2.48 22.86
N ARG A 5 3.84 1.33 22.26
CA ARG A 5 3.55 1.01 20.86
C ARG A 5 2.03 0.88 20.67
N PRO A 6 1.47 1.46 19.60
CA PRO A 6 0.04 1.34 19.36
C PRO A 6 -0.33 -0.14 19.18
N SER A 7 -1.39 -0.57 19.89
CA SER A 7 -1.85 -1.96 19.84
C SER A 7 -2.32 -2.33 18.43
N CYS A 8 -1.99 -3.53 17.94
CA CYS A 8 -2.51 -4.00 16.65
C CYS A 8 -3.93 -4.53 16.82
N THR A 9 -4.78 -4.20 15.85
CA THR A 9 -6.19 -4.57 15.82
C THR A 9 -6.48 -5.68 14.81
N CYS A 10 -5.46 -6.30 14.22
CA CYS A 10 -5.68 -7.34 13.22
C CYS A 10 -6.31 -8.61 13.80
N VAL A 11 -6.87 -9.42 12.89
CA VAL A 11 -7.52 -10.72 13.18
C VAL A 11 -6.58 -11.77 13.81
N ILE A 12 -5.26 -11.58 13.69
CA ILE A 12 -4.26 -12.43 14.38
C ILE A 12 -4.12 -11.99 15.85
N CYS A 13 -3.97 -10.68 16.10
CA CYS A 13 -3.75 -10.14 17.45
C CYS A 13 -5.02 -10.12 18.31
N ARG A 14 -6.21 -10.13 17.71
CA ARG A 14 -7.48 -10.04 18.42
C ARG A 14 -8.45 -11.10 17.92
N ASP A 15 -9.20 -11.67 18.84
CA ASP A 15 -10.34 -12.50 18.51
C ASP A 15 -11.58 -11.64 18.34
N TYR A 16 -12.17 -11.68 17.15
CA TYR A 16 -13.40 -10.99 16.81
C TYR A 16 -14.62 -11.93 16.82
N GLY A 17 -14.43 -13.22 17.12
CA GLY A 17 -15.50 -14.22 17.15
C GLY A 17 -16.03 -14.62 15.77
N ASP A 18 -15.29 -14.30 14.70
CA ASP A 18 -15.67 -14.56 13.30
C ASP A 18 -14.60 -15.33 12.52
N ARG A 19 -13.69 -16.02 13.21
CA ARG A 19 -12.57 -16.75 12.58
C ARG A 19 -13.04 -17.89 11.67
N ASP A 20 -14.19 -18.47 11.97
CA ASP A 20 -14.86 -19.50 11.17
C ASP A 20 -15.46 -18.95 9.86
N ARG A 21 -15.59 -17.63 9.75
CA ARG A 21 -16.14 -16.91 8.59
C ARG A 21 -15.08 -16.29 7.69
N LEU A 22 -13.80 -16.53 7.96
CA LEU A 22 -12.71 -16.02 7.14
C LEU A 22 -12.73 -16.67 5.76
N ASP A 23 -12.66 -15.85 4.70
CA ASP A 23 -12.58 -16.34 3.34
C ASP A 23 -11.18 -16.87 3.00
N ASN A 24 -11.05 -17.53 1.84
CA ASN A 24 -9.77 -18.09 1.38
C ASN A 24 -8.69 -17.03 1.19
N PHE A 25 -9.06 -15.80 0.81
CA PHE A 25 -8.10 -14.70 0.66
C PHE A 25 -7.53 -14.32 2.03
N GLN A 26 -8.38 -14.13 3.03
CA GLN A 26 -7.99 -13.81 4.41
C GLN A 26 -7.15 -14.91 5.02
N LEU A 27 -7.53 -16.18 4.86
CA LEU A 27 -6.75 -17.31 5.34
C LEU A 27 -5.35 -17.36 4.71
N ARG A 28 -5.24 -17.18 3.39
CA ARG A 28 -3.94 -17.13 2.70
C ARG A 28 -3.09 -15.95 3.18
N THR A 29 -3.69 -14.78 3.34
CA THR A 29 -2.99 -13.60 3.88
C THR A 29 -2.47 -13.87 5.29
N ILE A 30 -3.27 -14.49 6.17
CA ILE A 30 -2.82 -14.87 7.53
C ILE A 30 -1.65 -15.85 7.47
N VAL A 31 -1.71 -16.87 6.61
CA VAL A 31 -0.61 -17.84 6.44
C VAL A 31 0.66 -17.13 6.00
N HIS A 32 0.59 -16.27 4.98
CA HIS A 32 1.76 -15.53 4.48
C HIS A 32 2.35 -14.62 5.56
N ILE A 33 1.51 -13.88 6.29
CA ILE A 33 1.96 -12.99 7.36
C ILE A 33 2.62 -13.79 8.49
N THR A 34 2.06 -14.93 8.86
CA THR A 34 2.61 -15.77 9.93
C THR A 34 3.94 -16.41 9.53
N GLN A 35 4.12 -16.74 8.24
CA GLN A 35 5.33 -17.38 7.73
C GLN A 35 6.44 -16.39 7.38
N TYR A 36 6.10 -15.26 6.76
CA TYR A 36 7.05 -14.33 6.14
C TYR A 36 7.03 -12.92 6.74
N GLY A 37 6.07 -12.61 7.61
CA GLY A 37 5.89 -11.30 8.23
C GLY A 37 4.92 -10.38 7.48
N TRP A 38 4.76 -10.54 6.18
CA TRP A 38 3.77 -9.80 5.38
C TRP A 38 3.28 -10.62 4.19
N SER A 39 2.25 -10.12 3.52
CA SER A 39 1.70 -10.61 2.26
C SER A 39 1.59 -9.44 1.28
N VAL A 40 1.93 -9.65 0.01
CA VAL A 40 1.69 -8.68 -1.06
C VAL A 40 0.41 -9.07 -1.79
N VAL A 41 -0.50 -8.10 -1.95
CA VAL A 41 -1.73 -8.25 -2.69
C VAL A 41 -1.57 -7.56 -4.04
N LEU A 42 -1.78 -8.31 -5.12
CA LEU A 42 -1.73 -7.80 -6.49
C LEU A 42 -3.14 -7.52 -6.99
N VAL A 43 -3.36 -6.31 -7.46
CA VAL A 43 -4.57 -5.93 -8.19
C VAL A 43 -4.18 -5.66 -9.63
N HIS A 44 -4.57 -6.59 -10.50
CA HIS A 44 -4.23 -6.54 -11.91
C HIS A 44 -4.91 -5.35 -12.60
N PRO A 45 -4.29 -4.77 -13.64
CA PRO A 45 -4.94 -3.76 -14.48
C PRO A 45 -6.21 -4.34 -15.12
N ASP A 46 -7.19 -3.48 -15.34
CA ASP A 46 -8.46 -3.80 -16.00
C ASP A 46 -8.87 -2.66 -16.94
N ALA A 47 -10.07 -2.76 -17.52
CA ALA A 47 -10.60 -1.74 -18.41
C ALA A 47 -10.77 -0.36 -17.75
N ASP A 48 -10.88 -0.32 -16.42
CA ASP A 48 -11.11 0.91 -15.65
C ASP A 48 -9.81 1.62 -15.23
N GLY A 49 -8.64 0.98 -15.39
CA GLY A 49 -7.34 1.64 -15.17
C GLY A 49 -6.14 0.73 -14.84
N PRO A 50 -5.03 1.34 -14.37
CA PRO A 50 -3.76 0.64 -14.10
C PRO A 50 -3.85 -0.35 -12.95
N GLY A 51 -2.98 -1.35 -12.89
CA GLY A 51 -2.84 -2.21 -11.72
C GLY A 51 -2.16 -1.50 -10.55
N TRP A 52 -2.22 -2.12 -9.38
CA TRP A 52 -1.45 -1.72 -8.21
C TRP A 52 -1.17 -2.93 -7.31
N ALA A 53 -0.23 -2.78 -6.39
CA ALA A 53 -0.02 -3.75 -5.34
C ALA A 53 0.15 -3.06 -3.99
N TYR A 54 -0.13 -3.80 -2.92
CA TYR A 54 0.02 -3.29 -1.57
C TYR A 54 0.33 -4.41 -0.57
N THR A 55 0.98 -4.06 0.53
CA THR A 55 1.32 -4.99 1.60
C THR A 55 0.20 -5.10 2.64
N ILE A 56 0.14 -6.27 3.28
CA ILE A 56 -0.61 -6.51 4.51
C ILE A 56 0.31 -7.27 5.46
N GLY A 57 0.52 -6.76 6.67
CA GLY A 57 1.20 -7.45 7.75
C GLY A 57 2.47 -6.76 8.25
N LEU A 58 3.03 -5.80 7.52
CA LEU A 58 4.22 -5.05 7.96
C LEU A 58 3.96 -4.33 9.28
N TRP A 59 2.77 -3.74 9.44
CA TRP A 59 2.38 -3.12 10.70
C TRP A 59 2.22 -4.16 11.82
N HIS A 60 1.61 -5.31 11.52
CA HIS A 60 1.43 -6.38 12.48
C HIS A 60 2.77 -6.91 13.01
N SER A 61 3.66 -7.31 12.11
CA SER A 61 4.89 -8.06 12.39
C SER A 61 6.05 -7.17 12.81
N HIS A 62 6.20 -5.99 12.19
CA HIS A 62 7.39 -5.14 12.33
C HIS A 62 7.09 -3.73 12.85
N ARG A 63 5.81 -3.36 13.01
CA ARG A 63 5.37 -1.98 13.29
C ARG A 63 5.87 -0.97 12.24
N ALA A 64 6.12 -1.46 11.03
CA ALA A 64 6.43 -0.63 9.88
C ALA A 64 5.13 -0.19 9.17
N PRO A 65 5.12 0.94 8.45
CA PRO A 65 4.01 1.30 7.58
C PRO A 65 3.73 0.21 6.54
N GLU A 66 2.46 -0.01 6.22
CA GLU A 66 2.11 -0.74 5.00
C GLU A 66 2.51 0.09 3.77
N LEU A 67 2.82 -0.59 2.66
CA LEU A 67 3.34 0.03 1.44
C LEU A 67 2.40 -0.28 0.27
N ALA A 68 2.12 0.72 -0.56
CA ALA A 68 1.35 0.56 -1.80
C ALA A 68 2.05 1.24 -2.97
N MET A 69 2.00 0.63 -4.14
CA MET A 69 2.64 1.15 -5.35
C MET A 69 1.73 0.91 -6.56
N PHE A 70 1.72 1.90 -7.47
CA PHE A 70 0.71 2.03 -8.53
C PHE A 70 1.37 2.24 -9.89
N GLY A 71 0.66 1.89 -10.96
CA GLY A 71 1.00 2.29 -12.32
C GLY A 71 2.18 1.56 -12.97
N GLY A 72 2.85 0.66 -12.24
CA GLY A 72 3.87 -0.24 -12.77
C GLY A 72 3.29 -1.61 -13.14
N ASP A 73 4.14 -2.48 -13.70
CA ASP A 73 3.81 -3.90 -13.82
C ASP A 73 3.62 -4.50 -12.42
N VAL A 74 2.59 -5.33 -12.23
CA VAL A 74 2.22 -5.81 -10.89
C VAL A 74 3.25 -6.77 -10.29
N TYR A 75 3.98 -7.52 -11.12
CA TYR A 75 5.04 -8.43 -10.64
C TYR A 75 6.30 -7.65 -10.30
N GLU A 76 6.68 -6.66 -11.11
CA GLU A 76 7.77 -5.74 -10.74
C GLU A 76 7.44 -4.98 -9.44
N THR A 77 6.18 -4.56 -9.29
CA THR A 77 5.69 -3.89 -8.09
C THR A 77 5.80 -4.82 -6.88
N GLU A 78 5.44 -6.10 -7.03
CA GLU A 78 5.58 -7.10 -5.98
C GLU A 78 7.03 -7.26 -5.51
N GLU A 79 7.98 -7.35 -6.44
CA GLU A 79 9.40 -7.48 -6.12
C GLU A 79 9.91 -6.27 -5.32
N VAL A 80 9.53 -5.06 -5.74
CA VAL A 80 9.88 -3.82 -5.03
C VAL A 80 9.28 -3.80 -3.62
N LEU A 81 8.00 -4.12 -3.47
CA LEU A 81 7.34 -4.13 -2.16
C LEU A 81 7.93 -5.20 -1.24
N ASN A 82 8.30 -6.36 -1.76
CA ASN A 82 8.99 -7.40 -0.99
C ASN A 82 10.40 -6.99 -0.59
N ALA A 83 11.14 -6.28 -1.45
CA ALA A 83 12.44 -5.72 -1.09
C ALA A 83 12.30 -4.70 0.04
N LEU A 84 11.42 -3.72 -0.10
CA LEU A 84 11.16 -2.70 0.92
C LEU A 84 10.61 -3.31 2.22
N GLY A 85 9.79 -4.36 2.14
CA GLY A 85 9.30 -5.12 3.28
C GLY A 85 10.43 -5.78 4.07
N ARG A 86 11.40 -6.38 3.37
CA ARG A 86 12.62 -6.93 3.99
C ARG A 86 13.44 -5.84 4.69
N GLU A 87 13.64 -4.69 4.04
CA GLU A 87 14.36 -3.57 4.67
C GLU A 87 13.64 -3.07 5.94
N ALA A 88 12.30 -2.99 5.89
CA ALA A 88 11.50 -2.61 7.04
C ALA A 88 11.61 -3.63 8.19
N ALA A 89 11.62 -4.93 7.88
CA ALA A 89 11.84 -5.99 8.84
C ALA A 89 13.24 -5.94 9.48
N GLU A 90 14.24 -5.48 8.74
CA GLU A 90 15.61 -5.21 9.22
C GLU A 90 15.73 -3.91 10.03
N GLY A 91 14.63 -3.20 10.29
CA GLY A 91 14.63 -1.97 11.08
C GLY A 91 14.91 -0.70 10.28
N ARG A 92 14.80 -0.74 8.94
CA ARG A 92 14.91 0.43 8.04
C ARG A 92 13.56 0.76 7.35
N PRO A 93 12.44 0.90 8.08
CA PRO A 93 11.16 1.24 7.47
C PRO A 93 11.23 2.63 6.81
N PRO A 94 10.54 2.84 5.67
CA PRO A 94 10.42 4.18 5.10
C PRO A 94 9.54 5.10 5.94
N ALA A 95 9.77 6.41 5.82
CA ALA A 95 8.98 7.46 6.46
C ALA A 95 8.29 8.38 5.44
N ASP A 96 7.22 9.06 5.86
CA ASP A 96 6.56 10.07 5.02
C ASP A 96 7.52 11.22 4.69
N GLY A 97 7.53 11.63 3.43
CA GLY A 97 8.43 12.67 2.90
C GLY A 97 9.84 12.17 2.54
N GLU A 98 10.17 10.92 2.86
CA GLU A 98 11.46 10.33 2.52
C GLU A 98 11.64 10.16 1.01
N ARG A 99 12.88 10.32 0.55
CA ARG A 99 13.36 9.81 -0.74
C ARG A 99 14.46 8.79 -0.52
N ARG A 100 14.37 7.64 -1.19
CA ARG A 100 15.36 6.55 -1.05
C ARG A 100 15.90 6.18 -2.42
N GLU A 101 17.20 6.37 -2.58
CA GLU A 101 17.92 5.99 -3.79
C GLU A 101 17.92 4.47 -3.97
N GLY A 102 17.86 4.00 -5.21
CA GLY A 102 17.92 2.58 -5.54
C GLY A 102 16.67 1.75 -5.18
N ALA A 103 15.68 2.33 -4.50
CA ALA A 103 14.52 1.62 -3.96
C ALA A 103 13.59 1.04 -5.04
N VAL A 104 13.51 1.65 -6.22
CA VAL A 104 12.69 1.15 -7.34
C VAL A 104 13.56 0.97 -8.57
N ARG A 105 13.96 -0.27 -8.88
CA ARG A 105 14.75 -0.61 -10.08
C ARG A 105 16.02 0.25 -10.25
N GLY A 106 16.72 0.53 -9.15
CA GLY A 106 17.91 1.41 -9.17
C GLY A 106 17.60 2.91 -9.20
N GLN A 107 16.33 3.30 -9.33
CA GLN A 107 15.87 4.68 -9.27
C GLN A 107 15.46 5.08 -7.85
N THR A 108 15.40 6.40 -7.62
CA THR A 108 14.95 6.97 -6.35
C THR A 108 13.44 6.81 -6.20
N ALA A 109 12.98 6.22 -5.10
CA ALA A 109 11.57 6.24 -4.71
C ALA A 109 11.27 7.41 -3.78
N ALA A 110 10.05 7.92 -3.83
CA ALA A 110 9.51 8.85 -2.85
C ALA A 110 8.38 8.18 -2.06
N PHE A 111 8.32 8.43 -0.75
CA PHE A 111 7.32 7.85 0.12
C PHE A 111 6.37 8.93 0.63
N ARG A 112 5.07 8.70 0.48
CA ARG A 112 4.03 9.66 0.88
C ARG A 112 2.95 9.00 1.70
N ALA A 113 2.58 9.59 2.83
CA ALA A 113 1.46 9.12 3.64
C ALA A 113 0.17 9.10 2.83
N VAL A 114 -0.56 7.99 2.92
CA VAL A 114 -1.87 7.84 2.29
C VAL A 114 -2.94 8.42 3.20
N ASP A 115 -3.83 9.22 2.63
CA ASP A 115 -5.03 9.68 3.31
C ASP A 115 -5.95 8.46 3.61
N PRO A 116 -6.37 8.24 4.88
CA PRO A 116 -7.14 7.07 5.26
C PRO A 116 -8.45 6.86 4.50
N ARG A 117 -9.01 7.91 3.89
CA ARG A 117 -10.25 7.80 3.10
C ARG A 117 -10.09 6.91 1.86
N TRP A 118 -8.87 6.71 1.37
CA TRP A 118 -8.59 5.78 0.28
C TRP A 118 -8.67 4.30 0.68
N TYR A 119 -8.60 3.97 1.97
CA TYR A 119 -8.35 2.60 2.42
C TYR A 119 -9.48 1.64 2.01
N GLU A 120 -10.73 2.04 2.23
CA GLU A 120 -11.89 1.23 1.82
C GLU A 120 -11.92 1.06 0.30
N GLY A 121 -11.56 2.09 -0.46
CA GLY A 121 -11.60 2.05 -1.92
C GLY A 121 -10.51 1.16 -2.54
N LEU A 122 -9.29 1.17 -2.00
CA LEU A 122 -8.11 0.60 -2.65
C LEU A 122 -7.42 -0.54 -1.87
N PHE A 123 -7.66 -0.65 -0.56
CA PHE A 123 -6.95 -1.56 0.35
C PHE A 123 -7.90 -2.42 1.18
N ARG A 124 -9.02 -2.85 0.59
CA ARG A 124 -10.07 -3.65 1.25
C ARG A 124 -9.54 -4.85 2.02
N GLY A 125 -8.56 -5.57 1.44
CA GLY A 125 -7.92 -6.71 2.11
C GLY A 125 -7.21 -6.30 3.40
N ALA A 126 -6.51 -5.16 3.39
CA ALA A 126 -5.85 -4.61 4.57
C ALA A 126 -6.88 -4.15 5.62
N VAL A 127 -7.94 -3.45 5.19
CA VAL A 127 -9.04 -3.04 6.08
C VAL A 127 -9.68 -4.25 6.76
N ALA A 128 -10.01 -5.29 5.99
CA ALA A 128 -10.59 -6.52 6.52
C ALA A 128 -9.64 -7.24 7.49
N PHE A 129 -8.33 -7.26 7.20
CA PHE A 129 -7.34 -7.86 8.07
C PHE A 129 -7.14 -7.07 9.38
N TYR A 130 -7.05 -5.74 9.30
CA TYR A 130 -6.75 -4.87 10.44
C TYR A 130 -7.96 -4.40 11.25
N ARG A 131 -9.17 -4.49 10.70
CA ARG A 131 -10.50 -4.20 11.29
C ARG A 131 -10.75 -2.77 11.78
N ARG A 132 -9.72 -2.03 12.21
CA ARG A 132 -9.83 -0.68 12.78
C ARG A 132 -8.71 0.22 12.25
N PRO A 133 -8.80 0.69 10.99
CA PRO A 133 -7.96 1.80 10.53
C PRO A 133 -8.25 3.09 11.33
N PRO A 134 -7.35 4.10 11.30
CA PRO A 134 -6.15 4.16 10.48
C PRO A 134 -4.95 3.42 11.08
N LEU A 135 -4.19 2.80 10.19
CA LEU A 135 -2.81 2.34 10.40
C LEU A 135 -1.90 3.12 9.44
N PRO A 136 -0.58 3.23 9.70
CA PRO A 136 0.31 3.95 8.81
C PRO A 136 0.45 3.23 7.47
N PHE A 137 0.15 3.93 6.38
CA PHE A 137 0.27 3.43 5.02
C PHE A 137 1.03 4.47 4.19
N LEU A 138 2.05 4.04 3.46
CA LEU A 138 2.84 4.88 2.57
C LEU A 138 2.62 4.43 1.13
N GLN A 139 2.39 5.40 0.25
CA GLN A 139 2.53 5.21 -1.17
C GLN A 139 4.00 5.28 -1.54
N VAL A 140 4.51 4.26 -2.23
CA VAL A 140 5.79 4.26 -2.92
C VAL A 140 5.57 4.82 -4.31
N VAL A 141 6.11 6.01 -4.57
CA VAL A 141 6.02 6.70 -5.86
C VAL A 141 7.34 6.55 -6.58
N TRP A 142 7.28 6.20 -7.86
CA TRP A 142 8.44 6.02 -8.72
C TRP A 142 8.49 7.10 -9.83
N PRO A 143 9.69 7.55 -10.24
CA PRO A 143 9.86 8.56 -11.28
C PRO A 143 9.83 7.95 -12.69
N ASN A 144 9.66 8.80 -13.70
CA ASN A 144 9.84 8.39 -15.10
C ASN A 144 11.34 8.14 -15.42
N GLY A 145 11.64 7.78 -16.67
CA GLY A 145 13.02 7.52 -17.12
C GLY A 145 14.00 8.69 -16.97
N ASP A 146 13.51 9.93 -16.83
CA ASP A 146 14.33 11.13 -16.60
C ASP A 146 14.51 11.45 -15.10
N GLY A 147 14.02 10.59 -14.20
CA GLY A 147 14.07 10.82 -12.76
C GLY A 147 13.02 11.82 -12.25
N LEU A 148 12.01 12.15 -13.04
CA LEU A 148 10.93 13.07 -12.66
C LEU A 148 9.73 12.33 -12.08
N PHE A 149 9.32 12.72 -10.88
CA PHE A 149 8.11 12.22 -10.24
C PHE A 149 6.83 12.74 -10.91
N PRO A 150 5.69 12.05 -10.76
CA PRO A 150 4.41 12.43 -11.38
C PRO A 150 3.97 13.88 -11.15
N TRP A 151 4.29 14.49 -10.00
CA TRP A 151 3.92 15.89 -9.72
C TRP A 151 4.89 16.92 -10.32
N GLN A 152 6.02 16.49 -10.89
CA GLN A 152 7.02 17.42 -11.42
C GLN A 152 6.69 17.85 -12.86
N PRO A 153 7.01 19.11 -13.23
CA PRO A 153 6.97 19.54 -14.63
C PRO A 153 7.84 18.64 -15.52
N GLY A 154 7.43 18.44 -16.77
CA GLY A 154 8.17 17.61 -17.74
C GLY A 154 7.68 16.17 -17.90
N THR A 155 6.77 15.71 -17.05
CA THR A 155 6.14 14.38 -17.18
C THR A 155 4.89 14.40 -18.06
N ASP A 156 4.64 13.31 -18.80
CA ASP A 156 3.45 13.16 -19.65
C ASP A 156 2.17 12.82 -18.85
N LEU A 157 1.00 13.09 -19.44
CA LEU A 157 -0.29 12.87 -18.78
C LEU A 157 -0.58 11.38 -18.47
N PRO A 158 -0.31 10.41 -19.38
CA PRO A 158 -0.49 9.00 -19.06
C PRO A 158 0.27 8.54 -17.80
N PHE A 159 1.54 8.92 -17.65
CA PHE A 159 2.36 8.62 -16.47
C PHE A 159 1.83 9.32 -15.22
N ARG A 160 1.43 10.59 -15.33
CA ARG A 160 0.79 11.30 -14.21
C ARG A 160 -0.48 10.60 -13.72
N HIS A 161 -1.28 10.09 -14.64
CA HIS A 161 -2.53 9.41 -14.32
C HIS A 161 -2.34 7.95 -13.93
N SER A 162 -1.17 7.35 -14.18
CA SER A 162 -0.88 5.97 -13.79
C SER A 162 -0.65 5.83 -12.28
N GLN A 163 -0.30 6.92 -11.58
CA GLN A 163 -0.05 6.94 -10.14
C GLN A 163 -0.97 7.96 -9.45
N PRO A 164 -1.93 7.54 -8.60
CA PRO A 164 -2.77 8.47 -7.86
C PRO A 164 -1.94 9.24 -6.83
N TRP A 165 -2.39 10.42 -6.42
CA TRP A 165 -1.76 11.20 -5.35
C TRP A 165 -2.49 10.93 -4.04
N LEU A 166 -2.15 9.80 -3.41
CA LEU A 166 -2.92 9.32 -2.26
C LEU A 166 -2.77 10.16 -0.99
N TRP A 167 -1.82 11.10 -0.97
CA TRP A 167 -1.71 12.12 0.10
C TRP A 167 -2.77 13.23 -0.01
N LEU A 168 -3.52 13.29 -1.11
CA LEU A 168 -4.69 14.15 -1.21
C LEU A 168 -5.94 13.38 -0.78
N ALA A 169 -6.91 14.11 -0.22
CA ALA A 169 -8.27 13.60 -0.10
C ALA A 169 -8.77 13.06 -1.45
N PRO A 170 -9.58 12.00 -1.46
CA PRO A 170 -10.35 11.62 -2.64
C PRO A 170 -11.16 12.78 -3.25
N THR A 171 -11.72 13.65 -2.40
CA THR A 171 -12.49 14.84 -2.81
C THR A 171 -11.63 16.00 -3.32
N GLN A 172 -10.32 15.98 -3.06
CA GLN A 172 -9.35 16.97 -3.55
C GLN A 172 -8.50 16.42 -4.70
N HIS A 173 -8.59 15.13 -4.98
CA HIS A 173 -7.87 14.48 -6.06
C HIS A 173 -8.55 14.78 -7.40
N PRO A 174 -7.79 15.03 -8.48
CA PRO A 174 -8.35 15.17 -9.83
C PRO A 174 -9.25 13.98 -10.20
N ALA A 175 -10.39 14.25 -10.83
CA ALA A 175 -11.30 13.20 -11.25
C ALA A 175 -10.61 12.27 -12.28
N GLY A 176 -10.74 10.96 -12.09
CA GLY A 176 -10.08 9.97 -12.95
C GLY A 176 -10.41 8.53 -12.59
N ALA A 177 -9.64 7.59 -13.14
CA ALA A 177 -9.78 6.15 -12.86
C ALA A 177 -9.77 5.85 -11.35
N TRP A 178 -8.86 6.50 -10.61
CA TRP A 178 -8.67 6.26 -9.18
C TRP A 178 -9.83 6.72 -8.31
N THR A 179 -10.41 7.90 -8.56
CA THR A 179 -11.58 8.37 -7.80
C THR A 179 -12.85 7.57 -8.15
N ARG A 180 -12.99 7.10 -9.40
CA ARG A 180 -14.05 6.17 -9.78
C ARG A 180 -13.93 4.83 -9.06
N ARG A 181 -12.75 4.22 -9.05
CA ARG A 181 -12.49 2.96 -8.34
C ARG A 181 -12.72 3.07 -6.84
N HIS A 182 -12.28 4.18 -6.23
CA HIS A 182 -12.60 4.45 -4.84
C HIS A 182 -14.12 4.44 -4.63
N THR A 183 -14.89 5.12 -5.47
CA THR A 183 -16.34 5.22 -5.34
C THR A 183 -17.02 3.86 -5.58
N ALA A 184 -16.56 3.10 -6.57
CA ALA A 184 -17.06 1.75 -6.86
C ALA A 184 -16.82 0.76 -5.71
N GLY A 185 -15.72 0.94 -4.95
CA GLY A 185 -15.53 0.20 -3.70
C GLY A 185 -16.57 0.54 -2.62
N HIS A 186 -17.24 1.68 -2.65
CA HIS A 186 -18.22 2.01 -1.59
C HIS A 186 -19.61 1.44 -1.86
N GLY A 187 -19.84 0.78 -2.99
CA GLY A 187 -21.08 0.06 -3.34
C GLY A 187 -20.98 -1.43 -3.06
#